data_AF-A0A2R9A9Q1-F1
#
_entry.id   AF-A0A2R9A9Q1-F1
#
_cell.length_a   1.000
_cell.length_b   1.000
_cell.length_c   1.000
_cell.angle_alpha   90.00
_cell.angle_beta   90.00
_cell.angle_gamma   90.00
#
_symmetry.space_group_name_H-M   'P 1'
#
loop_
_entity.id
_entity.type
_entity.pdbx_description
1 polymer ?
#
loop_
_entity_poly.entity_id
_entity_poly.type
_entity_poly.pdbx_seq_one_letter_code
_entity_poly.pdbx_strand_id
1 'polypeptide(L)'
;MKEERNYNFDGVSTNRLKQQLLEEIRKKDAVQLSIFELRHKITELEAKLNTDNEGSEWKTRYETQLELNDELEKQIVYLKEKVEKIRGNSSDRLSSIRVYERMPVESLNTLLKQLEEEKRTLESQVKYYALKLEQESKAYQKINNERRAYLAEMSQGSGLHQVSKRQQMDQLPRMQENLVK
;
A
#
# COMPACT_ATOMS: atom_id res chain seq x y z
N MET A 1 80.75 -44.22 -85.73
CA MET A 1 81.50 -44.03 -84.47
C MET A 1 80.49 -43.63 -83.41
N LYS A 2 80.33 -44.40 -82.33
CA LYS A 2 79.43 -44.06 -81.22
C LYS A 2 80.27 -43.42 -80.12
N GLU A 3 80.02 -42.15 -79.84
CA GLU A 3 80.59 -41.43 -78.70
C GLU A 3 80.05 -42.07 -77.42
N GLU A 4 80.91 -42.81 -76.72
CA GLU A 4 80.68 -43.16 -75.32
C GLU A 4 80.73 -41.87 -74.51
N ARG A 5 79.53 -41.38 -74.19
CA ARG A 5 79.32 -40.25 -73.30
C ARG A 5 79.79 -40.68 -71.92
N ASN A 6 81.04 -40.34 -71.60
CA ASN A 6 81.69 -40.61 -70.33
C ASN A 6 80.96 -39.81 -69.23
N TYR A 7 79.98 -40.44 -68.59
CA TYR A 7 79.28 -39.85 -67.45
C TYR A 7 80.23 -39.87 -66.26
N ASN A 8 80.73 -38.69 -65.93
CA ASN A 8 81.65 -38.46 -64.83
C ASN A 8 80.91 -38.71 -63.49
N PHE A 9 80.97 -39.94 -62.96
CA PHE A 9 80.43 -40.32 -61.65
C PHE A 9 81.38 -39.96 -60.48
N ASP A 10 82.35 -39.07 -60.72
CA ASP A 10 83.45 -38.73 -59.81
C ASP A 10 83.04 -37.87 -58.58
N GLY A 11 81.73 -37.71 -58.33
CA GLY A 11 81.19 -36.93 -57.21
C GLY A 11 80.37 -37.69 -56.19
N VAL A 12 80.11 -38.99 -56.40
CA VAL A 12 79.22 -39.78 -55.54
C VAL A 12 79.86 -41.13 -55.22
N SER A 13 80.75 -41.13 -54.22
CA SER A 13 81.18 -42.36 -53.57
C SER A 13 79.98 -43.06 -52.93
N THR A 14 79.89 -44.39 -53.03
CA THR A 14 78.89 -45.23 -52.35
C THR A 14 78.72 -44.89 -50.87
N ASN A 15 79.79 -44.41 -50.22
CA ASN A 15 79.76 -43.98 -48.82
C ASN A 15 78.89 -42.71 -48.61
N ARG A 16 78.88 -41.78 -49.57
CA ARG A 16 78.05 -40.56 -49.53
C ARG A 16 76.56 -40.90 -49.60
N LEU A 17 76.17 -41.85 -50.45
CA LEU A 17 74.78 -42.32 -50.55
C LEU A 17 74.33 -43.03 -49.27
N LYS A 18 75.19 -43.84 -48.66
CA LYS A 18 74.90 -44.49 -47.35
C LYS A 18 74.68 -43.45 -46.25
N GLN A 19 75.47 -42.38 -46.21
CA GLN A 19 75.29 -41.30 -45.26
C GLN A 19 73.95 -40.57 -45.46
N GLN A 20 73.61 -40.20 -46.71
CA GLN A 20 72.33 -39.55 -47.02
C GLN A 20 71.14 -40.44 -46.66
N LEU A 21 71.21 -41.75 -46.92
CA LEU A 21 70.17 -42.70 -46.54
C LEU A 21 69.97 -42.74 -45.01
N LEU A 22 71.05 -42.74 -44.24
CA LEU A 22 70.98 -42.70 -42.76
C LEU A 22 70.36 -41.39 -42.26
N GLU A 23 70.70 -40.25 -42.88
CA GLU A 23 70.10 -38.95 -42.54
C GLU A 23 68.61 -38.92 -42.85
N GLU A 24 68.18 -39.43 -44.01
CA GLU A 24 66.76 -39.52 -44.37
C GLU A 24 65.97 -40.46 -43.45
N ILE A 25 66.55 -41.59 -43.03
CA ILE A 25 65.93 -42.48 -42.03
C ILE A 25 65.70 -41.73 -40.71
N ARG A 26 66.71 -41.01 -40.22
CA ARG A 26 66.59 -40.22 -38.98
C ARG A 26 65.51 -39.12 -39.09
N LYS A 27 65.46 -38.42 -40.23
CA LYS A 27 64.40 -37.42 -40.47
C LYS A 27 63.02 -38.06 -40.53
N LYS A 28 62.90 -39.22 -41.18
CA LYS A 28 61.64 -39.97 -41.24
C LYS A 28 61.16 -40.35 -39.84
N ASP A 29 62.04 -40.87 -39.00
CA ASP A 29 61.70 -41.29 -37.64
C ASP A 29 61.28 -40.08 -36.77
N ALA A 30 61.98 -38.93 -36.92
CA ALA A 30 61.61 -37.68 -36.24
C ALA A 30 60.22 -37.16 -36.66
N VAL A 31 59.90 -37.20 -37.96
CA VAL A 31 58.57 -36.83 -38.46
C VAL A 31 57.50 -37.81 -37.98
N GLN A 32 57.79 -39.12 -37.94
CA GLN A 32 56.85 -40.10 -37.41
C GLN A 32 56.53 -39.86 -35.94
N LEU A 33 57.53 -39.52 -35.13
CA LEU A 33 57.32 -39.14 -33.72
C LEU A 33 56.45 -37.89 -33.61
N SER A 34 56.74 -36.85 -34.39
CA SER A 34 55.95 -35.61 -34.40
C SER A 34 54.49 -35.85 -34.84
N ILE A 35 54.26 -36.71 -35.84
CA ILE A 35 52.90 -37.10 -36.26
C ILE A 35 52.16 -37.81 -35.12
N PHE A 36 52.85 -38.68 -34.39
CA PHE A 36 52.28 -39.37 -33.25
C PHE A 36 51.90 -38.39 -32.13
N GLU A 37 52.79 -37.45 -31.79
CA GLU A 37 52.53 -36.41 -30.81
C GLU A 37 51.37 -35.50 -31.21
N LEU A 38 51.30 -35.09 -32.48
CA LEU A 38 50.20 -34.27 -33.00
C LEU A 38 48.87 -35.03 -32.96
N ARG A 39 48.85 -36.31 -33.34
CA ARG A 39 47.64 -37.14 -33.24
C ARG A 39 47.16 -37.27 -31.80
N HIS A 40 48.08 -37.52 -30.87
CA HIS A 40 47.75 -37.55 -29.45
C HIS A 40 47.20 -36.20 -28.98
N LYS A 41 47.81 -35.09 -29.41
CA LYS A 41 47.35 -33.74 -29.03
C LYS A 41 45.97 -33.42 -29.58
N ILE A 42 45.67 -33.84 -30.80
CA ILE A 42 44.33 -33.72 -31.39
C ILE A 42 43.31 -34.48 -30.53
N THR A 43 43.58 -35.74 -30.19
CA THR A 43 42.67 -36.53 -29.35
C THR A 43 42.47 -35.91 -27.96
N GLU A 44 43.52 -35.36 -27.34
CA GLU A 44 43.41 -34.65 -26.05
C GLU A 44 42.51 -33.40 -26.16
N LEU A 45 42.66 -32.63 -27.23
CA LEU A 45 41.86 -31.42 -27.46
C LEU A 45 40.40 -31.76 -27.80
N GLU A 46 40.15 -32.79 -28.60
CA GLU A 46 38.81 -33.30 -28.90
C GLU A 46 38.10 -33.80 -27.64
N ALA A 47 38.81 -34.51 -26.76
CA ALA A 47 38.25 -34.95 -25.48
C ALA A 47 37.89 -33.75 -24.58
N LYS A 48 38.76 -32.74 -24.48
CA LYS A 48 38.50 -31.52 -23.70
C LYS A 48 37.28 -30.76 -24.21
N LEU A 49 37.17 -30.60 -25.53
CA LEU A 49 36.02 -29.94 -26.16
C LEU A 49 34.70 -30.67 -25.86
N ASN A 50 34.71 -32.01 -25.90
CA ASN A 50 33.52 -32.80 -25.58
C ASN A 50 33.14 -32.75 -24.09
N THR A 51 34.11 -32.51 -23.20
CA THR A 51 33.87 -32.36 -21.76
C THR A 51 33.52 -30.94 -21.34
N ASP A 52 33.60 -29.96 -22.24
CA ASP A 52 33.38 -28.53 -21.97
C ASP A 52 31.88 -28.22 -21.83
N ASN A 53 31.27 -28.80 -20.79
CA ASN A 53 29.88 -28.58 -20.39
C ASN A 53 29.65 -27.16 -19.84
N GLU A 54 30.71 -26.39 -19.59
CA GLU A 54 30.63 -24.98 -19.18
C GLU A 54 29.87 -24.15 -20.22
N GLY A 55 30.01 -24.47 -21.51
CA GLY A 55 29.30 -23.84 -22.61
C GLY A 55 27.78 -24.10 -22.62
N SER A 56 27.31 -25.21 -22.05
CA SER A 56 25.88 -25.50 -21.88
C SER A 56 25.33 -24.96 -20.57
N GLU A 57 26.16 -24.91 -19.51
CA GLU A 57 25.72 -24.49 -18.18
C GLU A 57 25.30 -23.02 -18.11
N TRP A 58 26.06 -22.10 -18.71
CA TRP A 58 25.67 -20.68 -18.70
C TRP A 58 24.33 -20.46 -19.42
N LYS A 59 24.09 -21.23 -20.48
CA LYS A 59 22.85 -21.18 -21.26
C LYS A 59 21.67 -21.67 -20.44
N THR A 60 21.80 -22.84 -19.80
CA THR A 60 20.75 -23.37 -18.90
C THR A 60 20.47 -22.41 -17.75
N ARG A 61 21.50 -21.83 -17.11
CA ARG A 61 21.32 -20.84 -16.04
C ARG A 61 20.59 -19.59 -16.53
N TYR A 62 20.95 -19.10 -17.71
CA TYR A 62 20.29 -17.95 -18.33
C TYR A 62 18.80 -18.24 -18.62
N GLU A 63 18.51 -19.41 -19.20
CA GLU A 63 17.14 -19.85 -19.48
C GLU A 63 16.31 -19.99 -18.20
N THR A 64 16.83 -20.64 -17.16
CA THR A 64 16.16 -20.73 -15.85
C THR A 64 15.95 -19.35 -15.22
N GLN A 65 16.90 -18.42 -15.36
CA GLN A 65 16.75 -17.07 -14.83
C GLN A 65 15.66 -16.29 -15.56
N LEU A 66 15.52 -16.44 -16.88
CA LEU A 66 14.44 -15.84 -17.63
C LEU A 66 13.08 -16.35 -17.17
N GLU A 67 12.93 -17.67 -16.96
CA GLU A 67 11.70 -18.27 -16.44
C GLU A 67 11.34 -17.75 -15.05
N LEU A 68 12.32 -17.67 -14.15
CA LEU A 68 12.12 -17.11 -12.81
C LEU A 68 11.70 -15.64 -12.88
N ASN A 69 12.32 -14.85 -13.75
CA ASN A 69 11.99 -13.45 -13.93
C ASN A 69 10.56 -13.28 -14.45
N ASP A 70 10.13 -14.08 -15.43
CA ASP A 70 8.76 -14.05 -15.95
C ASP A 70 7.72 -14.37 -14.85
N GLU A 71 8.02 -15.34 -13.99
CA GLU A 71 7.14 -15.67 -12.87
C GLU A 71 7.09 -14.55 -11.80
N LEU A 72 8.22 -13.91 -11.52
CA LEU A 72 8.28 -12.75 -10.63
C LEU A 72 7.49 -11.56 -11.19
N GLU A 73 7.58 -11.31 -12.49
CA GLU A 73 6.83 -10.26 -13.19
C GLU A 73 5.31 -10.49 -13.02
N LYS A 74 4.85 -11.73 -13.23
CA LYS A 74 3.44 -12.13 -12.99
C LYS A 74 3.03 -11.91 -11.54
N GLN A 75 3.87 -12.29 -10.58
CA GLN A 75 3.60 -12.08 -9.15
C GLN A 75 3.50 -10.59 -8.81
N ILE A 76 4.38 -9.75 -9.37
CA ILE A 76 4.33 -8.29 -9.20
C ILE A 76 3.01 -7.73 -9.70
N VAL A 77 2.57 -8.13 -10.90
CA VAL A 77 1.30 -7.69 -11.47
C VAL A 77 0.12 -8.14 -10.61
N TYR A 78 0.10 -9.40 -10.18
CA TYR A 78 -0.95 -9.94 -9.31
C TYR A 78 -1.04 -9.22 -7.96
N LEU A 79 0.10 -8.96 -7.33
CA LEU A 79 0.15 -8.24 -6.05
C LEU A 79 -0.30 -6.78 -6.21
N LYS A 80 0.12 -6.11 -7.29
CA LYS A 80 -0.35 -4.75 -7.62
C LYS A 80 -1.87 -4.73 -7.80
N GLU A 81 -2.43 -5.69 -8.54
CA GLU A 81 -3.88 -5.80 -8.73
C GLU A 81 -4.60 -6.07 -7.40
N LYS A 82 -4.07 -6.93 -6.54
CA LYS A 82 -4.62 -7.17 -5.19
C LYS A 82 -4.62 -5.91 -4.33
N VAL A 83 -3.51 -5.18 -4.30
CA VAL A 83 -3.41 -3.90 -3.59
C VAL A 83 -4.42 -2.90 -4.16
N GLU A 84 -4.57 -2.85 -5.48
CA GLU A 84 -5.52 -1.95 -6.13
C GLU A 84 -6.97 -2.37 -5.87
N LYS A 85 -7.30 -3.66 -5.77
CA LYS A 85 -8.65 -4.13 -5.35
C LYS A 85 -8.96 -3.77 -3.90
N ILE A 86 -7.97 -3.84 -3.02
CA ILE A 86 -8.11 -3.40 -1.61
C ILE A 86 -8.26 -1.88 -1.55
N ARG A 87 -7.52 -1.14 -2.39
CA ARG A 87 -7.57 0.33 -2.50
C ARG A 87 -8.84 0.84 -3.19
N GLY A 88 -9.30 0.09 -4.19
CA GLY A 88 -10.29 0.45 -5.19
C GLY A 88 -11.66 -0.10 -4.84
N ASN A 89 -12.29 0.52 -3.86
CA ASN A 89 -13.74 0.61 -3.76
C ASN A 89 -14.08 2.01 -3.27
N SER A 90 -14.64 2.84 -4.15
CA SER A 90 -15.11 4.20 -3.84
C SER A 90 -16.36 4.20 -2.94
N SER A 91 -16.98 3.04 -2.73
CA SER A 91 -18.06 2.80 -1.77
C SER A 91 -17.55 2.35 -0.39
N ASP A 92 -16.28 2.57 -0.06
CA ASP A 92 -15.75 2.16 1.23
C ASP A 92 -16.13 3.16 2.34
N ARG A 93 -16.61 2.64 3.46
CA ARG A 93 -16.98 3.39 4.67
C ARG A 93 -15.78 4.13 5.27
N LEU A 94 -14.56 3.75 4.88
CA LEU A 94 -13.30 4.35 5.32
C LEU A 94 -12.73 5.38 4.34
N SER A 95 -13.46 5.73 3.28
CA SER A 95 -13.06 6.76 2.30
C SER A 95 -12.71 8.10 2.96
N SER A 96 -13.45 8.50 4.00
CA SER A 96 -13.16 9.69 4.81
C SER A 96 -11.85 9.59 5.61
N ILE A 97 -11.43 8.39 6.01
CA ILE A 97 -10.22 8.15 6.81
C ILE A 97 -8.97 8.08 5.91
N ARG A 98 -9.09 7.48 4.72
CA ARG A 98 -7.98 7.36 3.76
C ARG A 98 -7.45 8.67 3.22
N VAL A 99 -8.23 9.74 3.26
CA VAL A 99 -7.76 11.09 2.91
C VAL A 99 -6.59 11.48 3.82
N TYR A 100 -6.62 11.07 5.08
CA TYR A 100 -5.57 11.35 6.06
C TYR A 100 -4.33 10.47 5.84
N GLU A 101 -4.46 9.22 5.39
CA GLU A 101 -3.31 8.34 5.10
C GLU A 101 -2.42 8.85 3.96
N ARG A 102 -2.99 9.64 3.03
CA ARG A 102 -2.27 10.23 1.90
C ARG A 102 -1.61 11.58 2.23
N MET A 103 -1.86 12.11 3.43
CA MET A 103 -1.41 13.42 3.84
C MET A 103 -0.01 13.34 4.46
N PRO A 104 0.88 14.32 4.22
CA PRO A 104 2.16 14.41 4.93
C PRO A 104 1.97 14.47 6.44
N VAL A 105 2.93 13.92 7.19
CA VAL A 105 2.86 13.85 8.66
C VAL A 105 2.81 15.24 9.29
N GLU A 106 3.48 16.22 8.70
CA GLU A 106 3.48 17.62 9.13
C GLU A 106 2.07 18.21 9.03
N SER A 107 1.40 17.98 7.91
CA SER A 107 0.02 18.44 7.67
C SER A 107 -0.97 17.75 8.62
N LEU A 108 -0.80 16.45 8.88
CA LEU A 108 -1.61 15.73 9.87
C LEU A 108 -1.44 16.32 11.28
N ASN A 109 -0.22 16.65 11.68
CA ASN A 109 0.05 17.28 12.97
C ASN A 109 -0.59 18.68 13.08
N THR A 110 -0.58 19.47 12.01
CA THR A 110 -1.27 20.77 11.99
C THR A 110 -2.79 20.62 12.12
N LEU A 111 -3.37 19.67 11.38
CA LEU A 111 -4.80 19.39 11.43
C LEU A 111 -5.22 18.88 12.82
N LEU A 112 -4.42 18.01 13.43
CA LEU A 112 -4.69 17.49 14.77
C LEU A 112 -4.76 18.62 15.81
N LYS A 113 -3.80 19.56 15.77
CA LYS A 113 -3.82 20.73 16.67
C LYS A 113 -5.06 21.59 16.48
N GLN A 114 -5.46 21.84 15.23
CA GLN A 114 -6.67 22.61 14.92
C GLN A 114 -7.93 21.93 15.47
N LEU A 115 -8.06 20.61 15.27
CA LEU A 115 -9.20 19.84 15.77
C LEU A 115 -9.26 19.79 17.29
N GLU A 116 -8.10 19.74 17.97
CA GLU A 116 -8.05 19.81 19.44
C GLU A 116 -8.51 21.17 19.98
N GLU A 117 -8.14 22.27 19.31
CA GLU A 117 -8.59 23.63 19.66
C GLU A 117 -10.10 23.80 19.44
N GLU A 118 -10.61 23.32 18.30
CA GLU A 118 -12.03 23.35 17.98
C GLU A 118 -12.85 22.53 18.99
N LYS A 119 -12.40 21.32 19.32
CA LYS A 119 -13.02 20.48 20.36
C LYS A 119 -13.11 21.22 21.70
N ARG A 120 -12.00 21.81 22.18
CA ARG A 120 -11.97 22.58 23.45
C ARG A 120 -12.94 23.77 23.42
N THR A 121 -13.07 24.43 22.27
CA THR A 121 -13.98 25.55 22.08
C THR A 121 -15.44 25.10 22.13
N LEU A 122 -15.79 24.03 21.42
CA LEU A 122 -17.14 23.47 21.39
C LEU A 122 -17.56 22.94 22.77
N GLU A 123 -16.66 22.23 23.48
CA GLU A 123 -16.93 21.78 24.85
C GLU A 123 -17.21 22.95 25.79
N SER A 124 -16.46 24.04 25.66
CA SER A 124 -16.69 25.28 26.43
C SER A 124 -18.06 25.90 26.11
N GLN A 125 -18.44 25.94 24.82
CA GLN A 125 -19.74 26.45 24.40
C GLN A 125 -20.90 25.60 24.93
N VAL A 126 -20.79 24.26 24.87
CA VAL A 126 -21.80 23.35 25.41
C VAL A 126 -22.02 23.60 26.90
N LYS A 127 -20.94 23.76 27.68
CA LYS A 127 -21.04 24.10 29.12
C LYS A 127 -21.73 25.45 29.35
N TYR A 128 -21.37 26.46 28.56
CA TYR A 128 -21.97 27.79 28.63
C TYR A 128 -23.48 27.75 28.36
N TYR A 129 -23.89 27.09 27.27
CA TYR A 129 -25.31 27.00 26.92
C TYR A 129 -26.12 26.15 27.91
N ALA A 130 -25.54 25.08 28.45
CA ALA A 130 -26.17 24.30 29.50
C ALA A 130 -26.46 25.15 30.75
N LEU A 131 -25.48 25.95 31.20
CA LEU A 131 -25.65 26.86 32.34
C LEU A 131 -26.71 27.93 32.06
N LYS A 132 -26.65 28.55 30.88
CA LYS A 132 -27.62 29.58 30.48
C LYS A 132 -29.05 29.03 30.45
N LEU A 133 -29.23 27.84 29.88
CA LEU A 133 -30.53 27.17 29.82
C LEU A 133 -31.07 26.84 31.21
N GLU A 134 -30.22 26.39 32.13
CA GLU A 134 -30.61 26.11 33.52
C GLU A 134 -31.09 27.39 34.23
N GLN A 135 -30.38 28.51 34.05
CA GLN A 135 -30.76 29.81 34.62
C GLN A 135 -32.10 30.30 34.06
N GLU A 136 -32.29 30.21 32.74
CA GLU A 136 -33.53 30.61 32.09
C GLU A 136 -34.71 29.72 32.53
N SER A 137 -34.51 28.42 32.66
CA SER A 137 -35.51 27.49 33.19
C SER A 137 -35.93 27.85 34.62
N LYS A 138 -34.97 28.17 35.50
CA LYS A 138 -35.26 28.62 36.87
C LYS A 138 -36.04 29.94 36.89
N ALA A 139 -35.65 30.90 36.06
CA ALA A 139 -36.33 32.20 35.95
C ALA A 139 -37.77 32.02 35.43
N TYR A 140 -37.96 31.20 34.40
CA TYR A 140 -39.29 30.88 33.85
C TYR A 140 -40.18 30.21 34.89
N GLN A 141 -39.66 29.22 35.62
CA GLN A 141 -40.42 28.53 36.66
C GLN A 141 -40.84 29.49 37.79
N LYS A 142 -39.96 30.42 38.18
CA LYS A 142 -40.28 31.46 39.17
C LYS A 142 -41.45 32.34 38.70
N ILE A 143 -41.35 32.90 37.50
CA ILE A 143 -42.41 33.75 36.91
C ILE A 143 -43.73 32.99 36.77
N ASN A 144 -43.67 31.72 36.34
CA ASN A 144 -44.87 30.90 36.18
C ASN A 144 -45.54 30.57 37.52
N ASN A 145 -44.75 30.35 38.59
CA ASN A 145 -45.26 30.14 39.94
C ASN A 145 -45.92 31.43 40.48
N GLU A 146 -45.30 32.60 40.28
CA GLU A 146 -45.87 33.90 40.65
C GLU A 146 -47.20 34.14 39.92
N ARG A 147 -47.26 33.91 38.60
CA ARG A 147 -48.50 34.00 37.82
C ARG A 147 -49.60 33.08 38.38
N ARG A 148 -49.25 31.85 38.75
CA ARG A 148 -50.20 30.90 39.35
C ARG A 148 -50.72 31.38 40.71
N ALA A 149 -49.85 31.96 41.53
CA ALA A 149 -50.24 32.56 42.81
C ALA A 149 -51.23 33.71 42.60
N TYR A 150 -50.94 34.65 41.69
CA TYR A 150 -51.87 35.75 41.37
C TYR A 150 -53.22 35.26 40.84
N LEU A 151 -53.25 34.23 39.98
CA LEU A 151 -54.50 33.65 39.50
C LEU A 151 -55.33 33.02 40.64
N ALA A 152 -54.65 32.37 41.60
CA ALA A 152 -55.30 31.80 42.77
C ALA A 152 -55.89 32.89 43.68
N GLU A 153 -55.15 33.97 43.94
CA GLU A 153 -55.61 35.12 44.71
C GLU A 153 -56.85 35.78 44.09
N MET A 154 -56.85 36.03 42.77
CA MET A 154 -58.01 36.58 42.07
C MET A 154 -59.24 35.66 42.18
N SER A 155 -59.04 34.35 42.09
CA SER A 155 -60.11 33.36 42.21
C SER A 155 -60.71 33.33 43.62
N GLN A 156 -59.87 33.39 44.66
CA GLN A 156 -60.32 33.48 46.06
C GLN A 156 -61.06 34.80 46.34
N GLY A 157 -60.52 35.93 45.85
CA GLY A 157 -61.15 37.25 45.99
C GLY A 157 -62.52 37.34 45.29
N SER A 158 -62.67 36.71 44.11
CA SER A 158 -63.94 36.61 43.39
C SER A 158 -64.95 35.70 44.12
N GLY A 159 -64.49 34.61 44.72
CA GLY A 159 -65.33 33.72 45.53
C GLY A 159 -65.87 34.42 46.79
N LEU A 160 -65.00 35.15 47.50
CA LEU A 160 -65.39 35.99 48.65
C LEU A 160 -66.37 37.10 48.25
N HIS A 161 -66.17 37.76 47.11
CA HIS A 161 -67.12 38.74 46.58
C HIS A 161 -68.48 38.11 46.23
N GLN A 162 -68.52 36.92 45.63
CA GLN A 162 -69.78 36.22 45.36
C GLN A 162 -70.51 35.78 46.63
N VAL A 163 -69.79 35.27 47.62
CA VAL A 163 -70.37 34.85 48.92
C VAL A 163 -70.89 36.06 49.69
N SER A 164 -70.15 37.17 49.72
CA SER A 164 -70.58 38.42 50.34
C SER A 164 -71.81 39.02 49.63
N LYS A 165 -71.87 38.99 48.30
CA LYS A 165 -73.00 39.48 47.50
C LYS A 165 -74.26 38.60 47.65
N ARG A 166 -74.09 37.26 47.76
CA ARG A 166 -75.20 36.34 48.11
C ARG A 166 -75.70 36.58 49.53
N GLN A 167 -74.81 36.71 50.51
CA GLN A 167 -75.18 37.03 51.90
C GLN A 167 -75.87 38.39 52.03
N GLN A 168 -75.53 39.39 51.22
CA GLN A 168 -76.24 40.68 51.20
C GLN A 168 -77.62 40.59 50.52
N MET A 169 -77.77 39.81 49.45
CA MET A 169 -79.07 39.59 48.83
C MET A 169 -80.02 38.75 49.71
N ASP A 170 -79.50 37.79 50.47
CA ASP A 170 -80.28 37.00 51.43
C ASP A 170 -80.65 37.80 52.71
N GLN A 171 -80.01 38.95 52.96
CA GLN A 171 -80.30 39.85 54.09
C GLN A 171 -81.19 41.06 53.71
N LEU A 172 -81.57 41.21 52.44
CA LEU A 172 -82.56 42.23 52.03
C LEU A 172 -83.98 41.78 52.47
N PRO A 173 -84.75 42.61 53.21
CA PRO A 173 -86.03 42.18 53.75
C PRO A 173 -87.04 41.88 52.63
N ARG A 174 -87.70 40.72 52.74
CA ARG A 174 -89.06 40.51 52.18
C ARG A 174 -90.01 41.53 52.81
N MET A 175 -90.02 42.76 52.32
CA MET A 175 -91.05 43.74 52.64
C MET A 175 -91.53 44.38 51.34
N GLN A 176 -92.49 43.71 50.69
CA GLN A 176 -93.62 44.31 49.98
C GLN A 176 -94.39 43.22 49.23
N GLU A 177 -95.30 42.54 49.93
CA GLU A 177 -96.58 42.11 49.34
C GLU A 177 -97.55 41.76 50.47
N ASN A 178 -98.11 42.81 51.05
CA ASN A 178 -99.39 42.80 51.74
C ASN A 178 -99.84 44.25 51.76
N LEU A 179 -100.63 44.66 50.76
CA LEU A 179 -101.54 45.79 50.88
C LEU A 179 -102.50 45.87 49.67
N VAL A 180 -103.79 45.78 50.03
CA VAL A 180 -104.99 46.31 49.35
C VAL A 180 -105.84 45.34 48.49
N LYS A 181 -106.90 44.88 49.18
CA LYS A 181 -108.28 44.57 48.76
C LYS A 181 -108.58 43.23 48.08
#